data_AF-A0AAW2DTD1-F1
#
_entry.id   AF-A0AAW2DTD1-F1
#
_cell.length_a   1.000
_cell.length_b   1.000
_cell.length_c   1.000
_cell.angle_alpha   90.00
_cell.angle_beta   90.00
_cell.angle_gamma   90.00
#
_symmetry.space_group_name_H-M   'P 1'
#
loop_
_entity.id
_entity.type
_entity.pdbx_description
1 polymer ?
#
loop_
_entity_poly.entity_id
_entity_poly.type
_entity_poly.pdbx_seq_one_letter_code
_entity_poly.pdbx_strand_id
1 'polypeptide(L)'
;MYLARKPQVQGIEQVSGWSANAWVSLEGAGGTIIDSGTTLSYFAEPAYEIIKEAFVKKAKGYPLLEDFHILSPCYNVSGVEKRELLEFEIHFADGAVWNFPVENYFIPLEPEGIVCLAIMKTSHSILSMIGNYQQQNFNIWHDIKKSRLGYAPMKCGDD
;
A
#
# COMPACT_ATOMS: atom_id res chain seq x y z
N MET A 1 -9.66 -16.44 4.72
CA MET A 1 -9.47 -16.61 3.26
C MET A 1 -10.43 -15.66 2.58
N TYR A 2 -9.90 -14.58 2.01
CA TYR A 2 -10.70 -13.59 1.30
C TYR A 2 -10.49 -13.78 -0.20
N LEU A 3 -11.56 -13.69 -0.98
CA LEU A 3 -11.55 -13.90 -2.43
C LEU A 3 -12.07 -12.63 -3.09
N ALA A 4 -11.20 -11.86 -3.74
CA ALA A 4 -11.58 -10.72 -4.56
C ALA A 4 -11.87 -11.17 -6.01
N ARG A 5 -13.06 -10.87 -6.54
CA ARG A 5 -13.51 -11.17 -7.91
C ARG A 5 -13.01 -10.09 -8.86
N LYS A 6 -12.06 -10.44 -9.73
CA LYS A 6 -11.26 -9.53 -10.56
C LYS A 6 -10.61 -8.43 -9.71
N PRO A 7 -9.28 -8.25 -9.70
CA PRO A 7 -8.65 -7.18 -8.95
C PRO A 7 -8.95 -5.82 -9.62
N GLN A 8 -10.18 -5.35 -9.48
CA GLN A 8 -10.53 -3.95 -9.63
C GLN A 8 -10.45 -3.37 -8.22
N VAL A 9 -9.34 -2.71 -7.94
CA VAL A 9 -9.21 -1.87 -6.75
C VAL A 9 -10.22 -0.74 -6.93
N GLN A 10 -11.25 -0.70 -6.11
CA GLN A 10 -12.23 0.40 -6.13
C GLN A 10 -11.73 1.56 -5.29
N GLY A 11 -10.91 1.29 -4.27
CA GLY A 11 -10.20 2.33 -3.57
C GLY A 11 -9.23 1.83 -2.52
N ILE A 12 -8.55 2.79 -1.91
CA ILE A 12 -7.77 2.62 -0.68
C ILE A 12 -8.52 3.43 0.37
N GLU A 13 -9.13 2.77 1.34
CA GLU A 13 -9.65 3.48 2.52
C GLU A 13 -8.71 3.25 3.69
N GLN A 14 -8.79 4.14 4.68
CA GLN A 14 -8.42 3.79 6.04
C GLN A 14 -9.69 3.79 6.89
N VAL A 15 -9.69 3.02 7.97
CA VAL A 15 -10.76 2.88 8.97
C VAL A 15 -10.98 4.18 9.77
N SER A 16 -11.37 5.26 9.09
CA SER A 16 -11.85 6.51 9.67
C SER A 16 -12.67 7.34 8.66
N GLY A 17 -13.25 6.71 7.64
CA GLY A 17 -14.20 7.35 6.72
C GLY A 17 -13.57 8.17 5.60
N TRP A 18 -12.60 7.61 4.87
CA TRP A 18 -12.09 8.26 3.66
C TRP A 18 -11.90 7.25 2.52
N SER A 19 -12.56 7.49 1.37
CA SER A 19 -12.42 6.70 0.14
C SER A 19 -11.48 7.38 -0.84
N ALA A 20 -10.30 6.81 -1.06
CA ALA A 20 -9.48 7.16 -2.22
C ALA A 20 -9.90 6.26 -3.38
N ASN A 21 -10.79 6.72 -4.25
CA ASN A 21 -11.12 5.99 -5.47
C ASN A 21 -9.87 5.98 -6.37
N ALA A 22 -9.11 4.88 -6.37
CA ALA A 22 -7.97 4.69 -7.24
C ALA A 22 -8.51 4.40 -8.65
N TRP A 23 -8.78 5.47 -9.40
CA TRP A 23 -9.47 5.45 -10.68
C TRP A 23 -8.95 4.38 -11.65
N VAL A 24 -9.74 3.32 -11.84
CA VAL A 24 -9.87 2.66 -13.15
C VAL A 24 -10.52 3.69 -14.06
N SER A 25 -9.88 4.06 -15.18
CA SER A 25 -10.57 4.89 -16.16
C SER A 25 -11.89 4.21 -16.53
N LEU A 26 -12.98 4.98 -16.65
CA LEU A 26 -14.31 4.47 -17.04
C LEU A 26 -14.30 3.71 -18.38
N GLU A 27 -13.20 3.78 -19.13
CA GLU A 27 -12.95 3.12 -20.41
C GLU A 27 -12.08 1.84 -20.27
N GLY A 28 -11.72 1.43 -19.05
CA GLY A 28 -10.92 0.23 -18.80
C GLY A 28 -9.42 0.38 -19.15
N ALA A 29 -8.94 1.61 -19.33
CA ALA A 29 -7.53 1.89 -19.61
C ALA A 29 -6.66 1.99 -18.35
N GLY A 30 -7.27 2.06 -17.15
CA GLY A 30 -6.59 1.98 -15.85
C GLY A 30 -6.75 0.61 -15.20
N GLY A 31 -5.79 0.21 -14.37
CA GLY A 31 -5.80 -1.09 -13.68
C GLY A 31 -4.73 -1.18 -12.59
N THR A 32 -4.85 -2.19 -11.73
CA THR A 32 -3.84 -2.50 -10.71
C THR A 32 -3.32 -3.91 -10.94
N ILE A 33 -2.00 -4.06 -11.08
CA ILE A 33 -1.35 -5.38 -11.13
C ILE A 33 -0.81 -5.74 -9.75
N ILE A 34 -0.74 -7.04 -9.46
CA ILE A 34 -0.01 -7.58 -8.32
C ILE A 34 1.31 -8.09 -8.87
N ASP A 35 2.42 -7.43 -8.52
CA ASP A 35 3.73 -7.71 -9.11
C ASP A 35 4.77 -7.93 -8.01
N SER A 36 5.03 -9.20 -7.71
CA SER A 36 6.05 -9.59 -6.73
C SER A 36 7.48 -9.29 -7.20
N GLY A 37 7.69 -9.03 -8.49
CA GLY A 37 8.99 -8.68 -9.07
C GLY A 37 9.37 -7.21 -8.88
N THR A 38 8.42 -6.38 -8.42
CA THR A 38 8.65 -4.98 -8.10
C THR A 38 8.69 -4.79 -6.59
N THR A 39 9.74 -4.16 -6.06
CA THR A 39 9.93 -3.99 -4.61
C THR A 39 8.83 -3.15 -3.96
N LEU A 40 8.61 -1.93 -4.46
CA LEU A 40 7.67 -0.95 -3.90
C LEU A 40 6.32 -1.02 -4.63
N SER A 41 5.26 -0.55 -4.00
CA SER A 41 4.02 -0.27 -4.74
C SER A 41 4.14 1.05 -5.49
N TYR A 42 3.57 1.09 -6.69
CA TYR A 42 3.50 2.29 -7.52
C TYR A 42 2.06 2.57 -7.87
N PHE A 43 1.54 3.75 -7.53
CA PHE A 43 0.18 4.15 -7.91
C PHE A 43 0.21 5.23 -8.97
N ALA A 44 -0.81 5.23 -9.84
CA ALA A 44 -1.07 6.36 -10.73
C ALA A 44 -1.06 7.67 -9.93
N GLU A 45 -0.49 8.74 -10.48
CA GLU A 45 -0.22 9.99 -9.75
C GLU A 45 -1.42 10.51 -8.94
N PRO A 46 -2.67 10.57 -9.45
CA PRO A 46 -3.80 11.02 -8.66
C PRO A 46 -4.06 10.16 -7.41
N ALA A 47 -3.87 8.84 -7.50
CA ALA A 47 -4.04 7.94 -6.36
C ALA A 47 -2.86 8.06 -5.38
N TYR A 48 -1.63 8.18 -5.87
CA TYR A 48 -0.46 8.37 -5.03
C TYR A 48 -0.55 9.65 -4.19
N GLU A 49 -0.92 10.80 -4.79
CA GLU A 49 -0.99 12.06 -4.04
C GLU A 49 -2.02 11.99 -2.92
N ILE A 50 -3.16 11.33 -3.17
CA ILE A 50 -4.16 11.07 -2.14
C ILE A 50 -3.60 10.22 -0.99
N ILE A 51 -2.92 9.12 -1.30
CA ILE A 51 -2.31 8.23 -0.29
C ILE A 51 -1.30 9.02 0.54
N LYS A 52 -0.40 9.75 -0.14
CA LYS A 52 0.65 10.56 0.49
C LYS A 52 0.06 11.59 1.44
N GLU A 53 -0.93 12.37 0.99
CA GLU A 53 -1.59 13.39 1.82
C GLU A 53 -2.25 12.78 3.06
N ALA A 54 -2.88 11.60 2.92
CA ALA A 54 -3.50 10.91 4.04
C ALA A 54 -2.48 10.52 5.11
N PHE A 55 -1.32 9.97 4.71
CA PHE A 55 -0.24 9.66 5.63
C PHE A 55 0.31 10.91 6.31
N VAL A 56 0.62 11.97 5.55
CA VAL A 56 1.16 13.23 6.09
C VAL A 56 0.19 13.86 7.08
N LYS A 57 -1.10 13.88 6.77
CA LYS A 57 -2.12 14.52 7.61
C LYS A 57 -2.33 13.79 8.94
N LYS A 58 -2.19 12.47 8.96
CA LYS A 58 -2.51 11.66 10.14
C LYS A 58 -1.26 11.31 10.98
N ALA A 59 -0.06 11.25 10.39
CA ALA A 59 1.20 10.97 11.10
C ALA A 59 1.80 12.22 11.81
N LYS A 60 0.95 13.09 12.38
CA LYS A 60 1.37 14.37 13.00
C LYS A 60 2.29 14.23 14.21
N GLY A 61 2.38 13.04 14.80
CA GLY A 61 3.23 12.75 15.95
C GLY A 61 4.71 12.61 15.62
N TYR A 62 5.08 12.57 14.32
CA TYR A 62 6.46 12.34 13.89
C TYR A 62 6.95 13.48 13.00
N PRO A 63 8.18 13.99 13.20
CA PRO A 63 8.77 14.96 12.28
C PRO A 63 8.83 14.39 10.86
N LEU A 64 8.16 15.07 9.93
CA LEU A 64 8.24 14.77 8.50
C LEU A 64 9.62 15.22 7.99
N LEU A 65 10.29 14.35 7.23
CA LEU A 65 11.52 14.65 6.53
C LEU A 65 11.17 14.92 5.06
N GLU A 66 11.21 16.19 4.67
CA GLU A 66 11.02 16.61 3.28
C GLU A 66 12.24 16.22 2.44
N ASP A 67 12.00 15.74 1.22
CA ASP A 67 13.03 15.38 0.22
C ASP A 67 14.11 14.39 0.72
N PHE A 68 13.76 13.53 1.67
CA PHE A 68 14.66 12.51 2.20
C PHE A 68 14.69 11.27 1.29
N HIS A 69 15.70 11.20 0.42
CA HIS A 69 15.83 10.19 -0.64
C HIS A 69 14.66 10.22 -1.65
N ILE A 70 14.54 9.16 -2.45
CA ILE A 70 13.50 9.02 -3.47
C ILE A 70 12.13 8.63 -2.87
N LEU A 71 12.10 8.24 -1.59
CA LEU A 71 10.88 7.82 -0.89
C LEU A 71 10.24 9.02 -0.19
N SER A 72 8.91 9.09 -0.22
CA SER A 72 8.15 10.15 0.46
C SER A 72 6.73 9.66 0.74
N PRO A 73 6.14 9.98 1.91
CA PRO A 73 6.75 10.68 3.04
C PRO A 73 7.69 9.79 3.87
N CYS A 74 8.69 10.41 4.48
CA CYS A 74 9.57 9.79 5.48
C CYS A 74 9.42 10.51 6.83
N TYR A 75 9.49 9.77 7.93
CA TYR A 75 9.29 10.29 9.27
C TYR A 75 10.46 9.91 10.18
N ASN A 76 10.92 10.84 11.00
CA ASN A 76 11.82 10.53 12.10
C ASN A 76 11.02 9.92 13.26
N VAL A 77 11.33 8.68 13.59
CA VAL A 77 10.69 7.91 14.68
C VAL A 77 11.69 7.55 15.79
N SER A 78 12.83 8.23 15.82
CA SER A 78 13.86 8.04 16.85
C SER A 78 13.29 8.31 18.25
N GLY A 79 13.53 7.38 19.18
CA GLY A 79 13.10 7.52 20.58
C GLY A 79 11.61 7.24 20.84
N VAL A 80 10.88 6.71 19.86
CA VAL A 80 9.46 6.34 20.01
C VAL A 80 9.34 4.84 20.30
N GLU A 81 8.93 4.49 21.52
CA GLU A 81 8.78 3.08 21.94
C GLU A 81 7.58 2.38 21.30
N LYS A 82 6.47 3.11 21.06
CA LYS A 82 5.27 2.57 20.44
C LYS A 82 4.87 3.40 19.23
N ARG A 83 5.15 2.87 18.05
CA ARG A 83 4.83 3.51 16.77
C ARG A 83 3.33 3.36 16.48
N GLU A 84 2.52 4.35 16.85
CA GLU A 84 1.14 4.45 16.37
C GLU A 84 1.16 4.96 14.93
N LEU A 85 1.36 4.03 13.99
CA LEU A 85 1.31 4.27 12.55
C LEU A 85 -0.06 3.86 12.01
N LEU A 86 -0.41 4.43 10.86
CA LEU A 86 -1.78 4.47 10.36
C LEU A 86 -2.17 3.20 9.63
N GLU A 87 -3.27 2.57 10.02
CA GLU A 87 -3.82 1.38 9.38
C GLU A 87 -4.02 1.56 7.88
N PHE A 88 -3.31 0.81 7.04
CA PHE A 88 -3.44 0.87 5.59
C PHE A 88 -4.19 -0.37 5.07
N GLU A 89 -5.21 -0.14 4.25
CA GLU A 89 -6.01 -1.21 3.64
C GLU A 89 -6.42 -0.88 2.20
N ILE A 90 -6.58 -1.92 1.39
CA ILE A 90 -7.06 -1.85 0.01
C ILE A 90 -8.46 -2.45 -0.06
N HIS A 91 -9.41 -1.69 -0.59
CA HIS A 91 -10.80 -2.08 -0.78
C HIS A 91 -11.03 -2.50 -2.23
N PHE A 92 -11.45 -3.74 -2.41
CA PHE A 92 -11.77 -4.30 -3.71
C PHE A 92 -13.24 -4.06 -4.08
N ALA A 93 -13.49 -4.06 -5.38
CA ALA A 93 -14.81 -3.77 -5.93
C ALA A 93 -15.96 -4.64 -5.45
N ASP A 94 -15.64 -5.84 -4.96
CA ASP A 94 -16.59 -6.81 -4.45
C ASP A 94 -16.71 -6.81 -2.93
N GLY A 95 -16.15 -5.79 -2.27
CA GLY A 95 -16.20 -5.59 -0.82
C GLY A 95 -15.14 -6.36 -0.04
N ALA A 96 -14.20 -7.04 -0.70
CA ALA A 96 -13.06 -7.62 -0.01
C ALA A 96 -12.12 -6.51 0.49
N VAL A 97 -11.56 -6.66 1.69
CA VAL A 97 -10.65 -5.69 2.32
C VAL A 97 -9.34 -6.35 2.66
N TRP A 98 -8.25 -5.88 2.05
CA TRP A 98 -6.90 -6.36 2.35
C TRP A 98 -6.20 -5.36 3.25
N ASN A 99 -6.09 -5.71 4.53
CA ASN A 99 -5.41 -4.94 5.55
C ASN A 99 -3.92 -5.31 5.60
N PHE A 100 -3.06 -4.30 5.75
CA PHE A 100 -1.62 -4.48 5.80
C PHE A 100 -1.09 -4.07 7.18
N PRO A 101 -0.25 -4.88 7.84
CA PRO A 101 0.51 -4.45 8.99
C PRO A 101 1.60 -3.43 8.58
N VAL A 102 2.12 -2.69 9.55
CA VAL A 102 3.00 -1.52 9.34
C VAL A 102 4.21 -1.84 8.46
N GLU A 103 4.78 -3.03 8.65
CA GLU A 103 5.98 -3.50 7.97
C GLU A 103 5.77 -3.67 6.46
N ASN A 104 4.52 -3.79 6.02
CA ASN A 104 4.16 -3.93 4.62
C ASN A 104 4.02 -2.60 3.88
N TYR A 105 4.06 -1.46 4.57
CA TYR A 105 3.97 -0.13 3.92
C TYR A 105 4.93 0.92 4.48
N PHE A 106 5.73 0.62 5.51
CA PHE A 106 6.84 1.46 5.96
C PHE A 106 8.16 0.70 5.94
N ILE A 107 9.18 1.32 5.34
CA ILE A 107 10.55 0.82 5.29
C ILE A 107 11.34 1.48 6.42
N PRO A 108 11.86 0.71 7.40
CA PRO A 108 12.76 1.24 8.39
C PRO A 108 14.15 1.46 7.80
N LEU A 109 14.73 2.61 8.10
CA LEU A 109 16.12 2.96 7.82
C LEU A 109 16.83 3.09 9.16
N GLU A 110 17.60 2.05 9.46
CA GLU A 110 18.41 1.91 10.66
C GLU A 110 19.89 2.12 10.28
N PRO A 111 20.69 2.80 11.12
CA PRO A 111 20.39 3.25 12.49
C PRO A 111 19.77 4.65 12.59
N GLU A 112 19.34 5.26 11.48
CA GLU A 112 18.86 6.65 11.46
C GLU A 112 17.53 6.85 12.21
N GLY A 113 16.82 5.77 12.55
CA GLY A 113 15.52 5.83 13.22
C GLY A 113 14.47 6.50 12.33
N ILE A 114 14.53 6.26 11.03
CA ILE A 114 13.63 6.84 10.01
C ILE A 114 12.74 5.73 9.46
N VAL A 115 11.48 6.06 9.16
CA VAL A 115 10.60 5.19 8.38
C VAL A 115 10.08 5.92 7.15
N CYS A 116 10.12 5.27 5.99
CA CYS A 116 9.68 5.83 4.71
C CYS A 116 8.53 5.02 4.12
N LEU A 117 7.53 5.69 3.54
CA LEU A 117 6.42 5.02 2.89
C LEU A 117 6.91 4.14 1.72
N ALA A 118 6.53 2.86 1.70
CA ALA A 118 6.87 1.88 0.67
C ALA A 118 5.95 1.98 -0.57
N ILE A 119 5.54 3.21 -0.91
CA ILE A 119 4.60 3.53 -1.99
C ILE A 119 5.13 4.75 -2.73
N MET A 120 5.10 4.72 -4.05
CA MET A 120 5.55 5.80 -4.93
C MET A 120 4.53 6.10 -6.02
N LYS A 121 4.69 7.23 -6.72
CA LYS A 121 3.97 7.46 -7.98
C LYS A 121 4.63 6.77 -9.15
N THR A 122 3.82 6.34 -10.10
CA THR A 122 4.27 5.95 -11.43
C THR A 122 4.78 7.18 -12.19
N SER A 123 5.92 7.09 -12.89
CA SER A 123 6.45 8.24 -13.63
C SER A 123 5.58 8.60 -14.84
N HIS A 124 5.21 7.63 -15.68
CA HIS A 124 4.54 7.87 -16.99
C HIS A 124 3.45 6.84 -17.32
N SER A 125 2.88 6.16 -16.32
CA SER A 125 1.90 5.10 -16.51
C SER A 125 0.59 5.45 -15.81
N ILE A 126 -0.53 5.00 -16.37
CA ILE A 126 -1.84 5.03 -15.71
C ILE A 126 -2.12 3.72 -14.95
N LEU A 127 -1.20 2.75 -14.98
CA LEU A 127 -1.30 1.48 -14.29
C LEU A 127 -0.68 1.56 -12.90
N SER A 128 -1.44 1.16 -11.90
CA SER A 128 -0.94 0.95 -10.54
C SER A 128 -0.39 -0.47 -10.36
N MET A 129 0.49 -0.64 -9.39
CA MET A 129 1.19 -1.89 -9.09
C MET A 129 1.27 -2.06 -7.58
N ILE A 130 0.82 -3.21 -7.09
CA ILE A 130 1.03 -3.63 -5.71
C ILE A 130 2.32 -4.46 -5.68
N GLY A 131 3.37 -3.89 -5.10
CA GLY A 131 4.71 -4.46 -5.05
C GLY A 131 4.90 -5.47 -3.92
N ASN A 132 6.13 -5.94 -3.80
CA ASN A 132 6.55 -6.99 -2.87
C ASN A 132 6.30 -6.62 -1.41
N TYR A 133 6.59 -5.38 -0.98
CA TYR A 133 6.39 -4.95 0.41
C TYR A 133 4.96 -5.22 0.90
N GLN A 134 3.94 -4.93 0.09
CA GLN A 134 2.54 -5.18 0.44
C GLN A 134 2.17 -6.67 0.37
N GLN A 135 2.94 -7.48 -0.34
CA GLN A 135 2.67 -8.92 -0.50
C GLN A 135 3.34 -9.79 0.56
N GLN A 136 4.40 -9.31 1.22
CA GLN A 136 5.11 -10.06 2.26
C GLN A 136 4.18 -10.46 3.40
N ASN A 137 4.40 -11.64 3.99
CA ASN A 137 3.57 -12.21 5.06
C ASN A 137 2.10 -12.47 4.66
N PHE A 138 1.84 -12.62 3.36
CA PHE A 138 0.56 -13.13 2.86
C PHE A 138 0.80 -14.34 1.96
N ASN A 139 -0.12 -15.30 2.04
CA ASN A 139 -0.31 -16.28 0.98
C ASN A 139 -1.27 -15.67 -0.05
N ILE A 140 -0.81 -15.55 -1.30
CA ILE A 140 -1.54 -14.92 -2.39
C ILE A 140 -1.82 -15.97 -3.46
N TRP A 141 -3.09 -16.10 -3.85
CA TRP A 141 -3.53 -17.09 -4.83
C TRP A 141 -4.16 -16.42 -6.05
N HIS A 142 -3.75 -16.87 -7.23
CA HIS A 142 -4.35 -16.46 -8.50
C HIS A 142 -5.27 -17.58 -9.01
N ASP A 143 -6.57 -17.47 -8.77
CA ASP A 143 -7.56 -18.36 -9.38
C ASP A 143 -7.84 -17.88 -10.81
N ILE A 144 -7.02 -18.33 -11.74
CA ILE A 144 -7.13 -17.97 -13.17
C ILE A 144 -8.47 -18.43 -13.75
N LYS A 145 -8.97 -19.60 -13.31
CA LYS A 145 -10.23 -20.18 -13.82
C LYS A 145 -11.44 -19.34 -13.46
N LYS A 146 -11.47 -18.76 -12.24
CA LYS A 146 -12.56 -17.89 -11.78
C LYS A 146 -12.23 -16.40 -11.85
N SER A 147 -11.05 -16.05 -12.36
CA SER A 147 -10.51 -14.69 -12.40
C SER A 147 -10.57 -13.99 -11.03
N ARG A 148 -10.00 -14.63 -10.00
CA ARG A 148 -9.99 -14.10 -8.63
C ARG A 148 -8.59 -14.03 -8.04
N LEU A 149 -8.41 -13.05 -7.17
CA LEU A 149 -7.25 -12.94 -6.30
C LEU A 149 -7.68 -13.38 -4.89
N GLY A 150 -6.96 -14.33 -4.30
CA GLY A 150 -7.13 -14.71 -2.91
C GLY A 150 -5.96 -14.22 -2.08
N TYR A 151 -6.22 -13.82 -0.83
CA TYR A 151 -5.16 -13.52 0.14
C TYR A 151 -5.52 -14.02 1.54
N ALA A 152 -4.50 -14.38 2.30
CA ALA A 152 -4.59 -14.68 3.73
C ALA A 152 -3.25 -14.38 4.41
N PRO A 153 -3.24 -13.87 5.65
CA PRO A 153 -2.01 -13.74 6.42
C PRO A 153 -1.25 -15.06 6.52
N MET A 154 0.07 -14.99 6.45
CA MET A 154 1.00 -16.12 6.51
C MET A 154 2.22 -15.68 7.31
N LYS A 155 2.72 -16.53 8.21
CA LYS A 155 4.01 -16.29 8.84
C LYS A 155 5.11 -16.81 7.91
N CYS A 156 5.93 -15.90 7.40
CA CYS A 156 7.09 -16.24 6.58
C CYS A 156 8.35 -15.97 7.42
N GLY A 157 9.11 -17.01 7.78
CA GLY A 157 10.39 -16.86 8.51
C GLY A 157 10.47 -17.45 9.92
N ASP A 158 9.56 -18.35 10.31
CA ASP A 158 9.65 -19.12 11.57
C ASP A 158 10.36 -20.49 11.35
N ASP A 159 11.58 -20.50 10.78
CA ASP A 159 12.43 -21.71 10.72
C ASP A 159 13.47 -21.73 11.86
#